data_AF-A0A835D6V8-F1
#
_entry.id   AF-A0A835D6V8-F1
#
_cell.length_a   1.000
_cell.length_b   1.000
_cell.length_c   1.000
_cell.angle_alpha   90.00
_cell.angle_beta   90.00
_cell.angle_gamma   90.00
#
_symmetry.space_group_name_H-M   'P 1'
#
loop_
_entity.id
_entity.type
_entity.pdbx_description
1 polymer ?
#
loop_
_entity_poly.entity_id
_entity_poly.type
_entity_poly.pdbx_seq_one_letter_code
_entity_poly.pdbx_strand_id
1 'polypeptide(L)'
;MSESDLLLIIYTGINQFHQTPSREWFETDAVLRVSLGNFLFFTILALLMIGVKNQKDPRDRLHHGGWMMKIVSWSILVIFMFFLPNGIVSFYGEHIINAETISKFGSGLFLLVQVVLLLDFVHVWNDKWIRYDEQFWYIALFVVSLACYVATFSFSGLLFHWFTPSGHDCGLNTFFIVMTLIFVFVFAIVTLHPVVSGSILPASVISLYCTYLCYSGLASEPREFECNGLHKHSQAVSTSTLTLGLFTTVLSVVYSAVRAGSSTTLLSAPNSAPAGAEKPLLPLNKMDEQEDKKEESRLVTYSYSFFHVIFALASMYSAMLLTGWSTSVGESGKLVDVGWPSVWVRIVTGWITAALYIWSLVAPVLFPEREF
;
A
#
# COMPACT_ATOMS: atom_id res chain seq x y z
N MET A 1 12.22 -34.22 13.73
CA MET A 1 12.94 -32.96 13.49
C MET A 1 11.90 -31.93 13.12
N SER A 2 11.65 -30.97 14.00
CA SER A 2 10.68 -29.90 13.76
C SER A 2 11.21 -28.93 12.68
N GLU A 3 10.34 -28.18 12.00
CA GLU A 3 10.77 -27.14 11.03
C GLU A 3 11.74 -26.13 11.68
N SER A 4 11.56 -25.88 12.98
CA SER A 4 12.45 -25.08 13.82
C SER A 4 13.87 -25.66 13.96
N ASP A 5 14.01 -27.00 14.02
CA ASP A 5 15.34 -27.63 14.13
C ASP A 5 16.12 -27.52 12.81
N LEU A 6 15.42 -27.56 11.66
CA LEU A 6 16.04 -27.42 10.35
C LEU A 6 16.56 -25.99 10.12
N LEU A 7 15.77 -24.98 10.50
CA LEU A 7 16.17 -23.57 10.47
C LEU A 7 17.39 -23.33 11.37
N LEU A 8 17.38 -23.88 12.59
CA LEU A 8 18.50 -23.73 13.52
C LEU A 8 19.81 -24.30 12.94
N ILE A 9 19.77 -25.48 12.31
CA ILE A 9 20.95 -26.12 11.68
C ILE A 9 21.50 -25.29 10.52
N ILE A 10 20.63 -24.77 9.64
CA ILE A 10 21.04 -23.95 8.50
C ILE A 10 21.70 -22.65 8.98
N TYR A 11 21.12 -21.99 9.99
CA TYR A 11 21.63 -20.71 10.49
C TYR A 11 22.92 -20.82 11.28
N THR A 12 23.05 -21.83 12.13
CA THR A 12 24.25 -22.06 12.95
C THR A 12 25.46 -22.48 12.13
N GLY A 13 25.25 -23.09 10.95
CA GLY A 13 26.33 -23.42 10.01
C GLY A 13 26.88 -22.22 9.22
N ILE A 14 26.10 -21.15 9.06
CA ILE A 14 26.44 -19.99 8.22
C ILE A 14 26.84 -18.78 9.06
N ASN A 15 26.33 -18.65 10.29
CA ASN A 15 26.51 -17.49 11.14
C ASN A 15 27.18 -17.86 12.48
N GLN A 16 28.23 -17.10 12.86
CA GLN A 16 28.78 -17.17 14.21
C GLN A 16 27.98 -16.28 15.14
N PHE A 17 27.33 -16.89 16.13
CA PHE A 17 26.63 -16.18 17.19
C PHE A 17 27.42 -16.30 18.49
N HIS A 18 27.72 -15.17 19.12
CA HIS A 18 28.39 -15.15 20.43
C HIS A 18 27.44 -15.62 21.56
N GLN A 19 26.13 -15.43 21.37
CA GLN A 19 25.01 -15.98 22.15
C GLN A 19 23.89 -16.37 21.18
N THR A 20 23.22 -17.50 21.40
CA THR A 20 22.12 -17.94 20.54
C THR A 20 20.94 -16.95 20.63
N PRO A 21 20.47 -16.39 19.51
CA PRO A 21 19.34 -15.46 19.50
C PRO A 21 18.03 -16.13 19.96
N SER A 22 17.04 -15.32 20.33
CA SER A 22 15.70 -15.79 20.69
C SER A 22 14.98 -16.42 19.48
N ARG A 23 13.97 -17.23 19.73
CA ARG A 23 13.11 -17.80 18.67
C ARG A 23 12.45 -16.72 17.81
N GLU A 24 11.96 -15.65 18.45
CA GLU A 24 11.35 -14.49 17.77
C GLU A 24 12.32 -13.83 16.77
N TRP A 25 13.62 -13.81 17.08
CA TRP A 25 14.64 -13.31 16.17
C TRP A 25 14.74 -14.18 14.90
N PHE A 26 14.74 -15.50 15.04
CA PHE A 26 14.79 -16.42 13.88
C PHE A 26 13.53 -16.32 13.02
N GLU A 27 12.35 -16.17 13.65
CA GLU A 27 11.08 -15.98 12.94
C GLU A 27 11.08 -14.66 12.15
N THR A 28 11.55 -13.58 12.76
CA THR A 28 11.70 -12.26 12.13
C THR A 28 12.68 -12.29 10.95
N ASP A 29 13.86 -12.90 11.14
CA ASP A 29 14.88 -12.98 10.11
C ASP A 29 14.44 -13.84 8.90
N ALA A 30 13.73 -14.95 9.16
CA ALA A 30 13.15 -15.77 8.11
C ALA A 30 12.14 -15.00 7.24
N VAL A 31 11.25 -14.21 7.86
CA VAL A 31 10.30 -13.34 7.14
C VAL A 31 11.03 -12.31 6.27
N LEU A 32 12.07 -11.66 6.81
CA LEU A 32 12.86 -10.67 6.08
C LEU A 32 13.58 -11.29 4.87
N ARG A 33 14.11 -12.50 4.98
CA ARG A 33 14.76 -13.20 3.86
C ARG A 33 13.81 -13.59 2.74
N VAL A 34 12.64 -14.12 3.09
CA VAL A 34 11.59 -14.43 2.10
C VAL A 34 11.16 -13.14 1.39
N SER A 35 10.96 -12.05 2.15
CA SER A 35 10.64 -10.74 1.59
C SER A 35 11.73 -10.21 0.68
N LEU A 36 13.01 -10.34 1.05
CA LEU A 36 14.13 -9.89 0.23
C LEU A 36 14.17 -10.65 -1.10
N GLY A 37 13.89 -11.96 -1.08
CA GLY A 37 13.81 -12.79 -2.28
C GLY A 37 12.67 -12.34 -3.22
N ASN A 38 11.50 -12.06 -2.63
CA ASN A 38 10.36 -11.50 -3.36
C ASN A 38 10.69 -10.12 -3.97
N PHE A 39 11.25 -9.21 -3.16
CA PHE A 39 11.63 -7.88 -3.58
C PHE A 39 12.61 -7.92 -4.76
N LEU A 40 13.66 -8.74 -4.67
CA LEU A 40 14.64 -8.90 -5.75
C LEU A 40 14.00 -9.46 -7.02
N PHE A 41 13.17 -10.51 -6.89
CA PHE A 41 12.47 -11.11 -8.02
C PHE A 41 11.60 -10.09 -8.78
N PHE A 42 10.74 -9.37 -8.06
CA PHE A 42 9.87 -8.36 -8.67
C PHE A 42 10.65 -7.14 -9.18
N THR A 43 11.73 -6.74 -8.51
CA THR A 43 12.59 -5.64 -8.98
C THR A 43 13.32 -6.01 -10.27
N ILE A 44 13.84 -7.24 -10.39
CA ILE A 44 14.45 -7.72 -11.63
C ILE A 44 13.42 -7.68 -12.77
N LEU A 45 12.20 -8.15 -12.54
CA LEU A 45 11.13 -8.07 -13.54
C LEU A 45 10.75 -6.62 -13.86
N ALA A 46 10.69 -5.74 -12.86
CA ALA A 46 10.41 -4.31 -13.06
C ALA A 46 11.46 -3.65 -13.97
N LEU A 47 12.75 -3.93 -13.72
CA LEU A 47 13.87 -3.41 -14.51
C LEU A 47 13.86 -3.94 -15.95
N LEU A 48 13.61 -5.24 -16.13
CA LEU A 48 13.51 -5.85 -17.47
C LEU A 48 12.37 -5.24 -18.29
N MET A 49 11.30 -4.82 -17.64
CA MET A 49 10.09 -4.27 -18.27
C MET A 49 10.12 -2.75 -18.47
N ILE A 50 11.24 -2.07 -18.18
CA ILE A 50 11.37 -0.62 -18.40
C ILE A 50 11.25 -0.29 -19.89
N GLY A 51 10.38 0.67 -20.21
CA GLY A 51 10.24 1.21 -21.57
C GLY A 51 9.49 0.31 -22.55
N VAL A 52 8.79 -0.74 -22.07
CA VAL A 52 7.87 -1.51 -22.92
C VAL A 52 6.63 -0.65 -23.19
N LYS A 53 6.37 -0.36 -24.46
CA LYS A 53 5.23 0.47 -24.90
C LYS A 53 4.24 -0.26 -25.81
N ASN A 54 4.71 -1.30 -26.50
CA ASN A 54 3.95 -2.02 -27.52
C ASN A 54 3.93 -3.52 -27.23
N GLN A 55 2.81 -4.19 -27.50
CA GLN A 55 2.68 -5.65 -27.33
C GLN A 55 3.55 -6.47 -28.30
N LYS A 56 4.12 -5.84 -29.35
CA LYS A 56 5.08 -6.50 -30.27
C LYS A 56 6.48 -6.63 -29.67
N ASP A 57 6.78 -5.98 -28.54
CA ASP A 57 8.07 -6.10 -27.87
C ASP A 57 8.25 -7.55 -27.38
N PRO A 58 9.39 -8.23 -27.64
CA PRO A 58 9.61 -9.59 -27.15
C PRO A 58 9.49 -9.71 -25.62
N ARG A 59 9.69 -8.61 -24.89
CA ARG A 59 9.50 -8.54 -23.43
C ARG A 59 8.04 -8.70 -23.00
N ASP A 60 7.08 -8.39 -23.87
CA ASP A 60 5.65 -8.66 -23.64
C ASP A 60 5.39 -10.16 -23.46
N ARG A 61 6.03 -10.99 -24.30
CA ARG A 61 5.95 -12.45 -24.18
C ARG A 61 6.52 -12.96 -22.87
N LEU A 62 7.57 -12.31 -22.36
CA LEU A 62 8.13 -12.63 -21.04
C LEU A 62 7.19 -12.19 -19.91
N HIS A 63 6.48 -11.07 -20.06
CA HIS A 63 5.50 -10.60 -19.09
C HIS A 63 4.29 -11.55 -18.97
N HIS A 64 3.70 -11.97 -20.09
CA HIS A 64 2.50 -12.81 -20.10
C HIS A 64 2.77 -14.33 -20.06
N GLY A 65 3.97 -14.76 -20.48
CA GLY A 65 4.34 -16.16 -20.61
C GLY A 65 5.40 -16.62 -19.59
N GLY A 66 6.00 -17.78 -19.84
CA GLY A 66 7.16 -18.26 -19.09
C GLY A 66 6.91 -18.59 -17.61
N TRP A 67 5.67 -18.92 -17.22
CA TRP A 67 5.28 -19.16 -15.83
C TRP A 67 6.15 -20.18 -15.09
N MET A 68 6.52 -21.29 -15.74
CA MET A 68 7.41 -22.29 -15.13
C MET A 68 8.80 -21.72 -14.83
N MET A 69 9.39 -20.99 -15.78
CA MET A 69 10.68 -20.32 -15.57
C MET A 69 10.59 -19.28 -14.43
N LYS A 70 9.50 -18.52 -14.37
CA LYS A 70 9.26 -17.54 -13.30
C LYS A 70 9.15 -18.20 -11.92
N ILE A 71 8.35 -19.27 -11.79
CA ILE A 71 8.17 -19.98 -10.51
C ILE A 71 9.50 -20.59 -10.05
N VAL A 72 10.26 -21.22 -10.96
CA VAL A 72 11.57 -21.79 -10.64
C VAL A 72 12.56 -20.69 -10.24
N SER A 73 12.64 -19.59 -11.01
CA SER A 73 13.52 -18.46 -10.71
C SER A 73 13.17 -17.80 -9.37
N TRP A 74 11.88 -17.60 -9.09
CA TRP A 74 11.39 -17.09 -7.81
C TRP A 74 11.79 -18.01 -6.65
N SER A 75 11.55 -19.32 -6.78
CA SER A 75 11.88 -20.30 -5.75
C SER A 75 13.39 -20.32 -5.46
N ILE A 76 14.22 -20.30 -6.51
CA ILE A 76 15.68 -20.25 -6.38
C ILE A 76 16.12 -18.97 -5.65
N LEU A 77 15.56 -17.81 -6.01
CA LEU A 77 15.91 -16.54 -5.35
C LEU A 77 15.53 -16.54 -3.87
N VAL A 78 14.33 -17.04 -3.52
CA VAL A 78 13.90 -17.15 -2.12
C VAL A 78 14.81 -18.09 -1.34
N ILE A 79 15.11 -19.27 -1.88
CA ILE A 79 16.01 -20.25 -1.25
C ILE A 79 17.42 -19.66 -1.09
N PHE A 80 17.93 -18.98 -2.11
CA PHE A 80 19.23 -18.32 -2.10
C PHE A 80 19.34 -17.30 -0.96
N MET A 81 18.26 -16.56 -0.64
CA MET A 81 18.26 -15.62 0.48
C MET A 81 18.51 -16.27 1.85
N PHE A 82 18.23 -17.56 2.03
CA PHE A 82 18.55 -18.28 3.28
C PHE A 82 20.03 -18.63 3.42
N PHE A 83 20.80 -18.62 2.32
CA PHE A 83 22.22 -18.91 2.35
C PHE A 83 23.10 -17.67 2.57
N LEU A 84 22.51 -16.46 2.55
CA LEU A 84 23.27 -15.23 2.82
C LEU A 84 23.64 -15.12 4.32
N PRO A 85 24.91 -14.89 4.68
CA PRO A 85 25.30 -14.62 6.06
C PRO A 85 24.57 -13.39 6.61
N ASN A 86 24.24 -13.41 7.90
CA ASN A 86 23.67 -12.27 8.63
C ASN A 86 24.54 -11.04 8.47
N GLY A 87 25.87 -11.22 8.48
CA GLY A 87 26.81 -10.17 8.15
C GLY A 87 26.51 -9.54 6.80
N ILE A 88 26.23 -10.26 5.72
CA ILE A 88 25.91 -9.61 4.44
C ILE A 88 24.53 -8.92 4.48
N VAL A 89 23.59 -9.47 5.25
CA VAL A 89 22.24 -8.88 5.44
C VAL A 89 22.28 -7.62 6.34
N SER A 90 23.24 -7.51 7.27
CA SER A 90 23.36 -6.43 8.27
C SER A 90 24.58 -5.50 8.11
N PHE A 91 25.68 -5.94 7.50
CA PHE A 91 27.00 -5.28 7.37
C PHE A 91 27.09 -4.35 6.15
N TYR A 92 26.02 -4.18 5.38
CA TYR A 92 25.85 -2.97 4.55
C TYR A 92 25.51 -1.71 5.38
N GLY A 93 25.81 -1.75 6.69
CA GLY A 93 25.39 -0.77 7.70
C GLY A 93 26.39 0.31 8.09
N GLU A 94 27.59 0.33 7.54
CA GLU A 94 28.49 1.49 7.71
C GLU A 94 28.38 2.51 6.55
N HIS A 95 27.71 2.14 5.45
CA HIS A 95 27.46 3.01 4.30
C HIS A 95 25.97 3.01 3.89
N ILE A 96 25.18 3.87 4.53
CA ILE A 96 23.97 4.56 4.00
C ILE A 96 22.77 3.72 3.48
N ILE A 97 22.86 2.39 3.26
CA ILE A 97 21.76 1.62 2.64
C ILE A 97 21.64 0.19 3.22
N ASN A 98 21.03 0.05 4.40
CA ASN A 98 20.67 -1.27 4.95
C ASN A 98 19.41 -1.84 4.30
N ALA A 99 19.35 -3.16 4.07
CA ALA A 99 18.15 -3.85 3.58
C ALA A 99 16.91 -3.63 4.47
N GLU A 100 17.15 -3.42 5.76
CA GLU A 100 16.15 -3.01 6.76
C GLU A 100 15.64 -1.59 6.50
N THR A 101 16.53 -0.62 6.28
CA THR A 101 16.17 0.76 5.93
C THR A 101 15.42 0.81 4.60
N ILE A 102 15.87 0.03 3.61
CA ILE A 102 15.18 -0.14 2.33
C ILE A 102 13.77 -0.69 2.56
N SER A 103 13.62 -1.71 3.41
CA SER A 103 12.31 -2.30 3.70
C SER A 103 11.38 -1.32 4.43
N LYS A 104 11.91 -0.49 5.35
CA LYS A 104 11.12 0.55 6.05
C LYS A 104 10.66 1.63 5.08
N PHE A 105 11.59 2.13 4.26
CA PHE A 105 11.31 3.15 3.26
C PHE A 105 10.34 2.62 2.18
N GLY A 106 10.58 1.40 1.68
CA GLY A 106 9.72 0.72 0.72
C GLY A 106 8.33 0.43 1.27
N SER A 107 8.22 0.05 2.54
CA SER A 107 6.95 -0.10 3.26
C SER A 107 6.18 1.23 3.35
N GLY A 108 6.87 2.34 3.67
CA GLY A 108 6.29 3.68 3.62
C GLY A 108 5.84 4.09 2.21
N LEU A 109 6.61 3.76 1.17
CA LEU A 109 6.23 4.01 -0.22
C LEU A 109 5.02 3.16 -0.65
N PHE A 110 4.94 1.91 -0.19
CA PHE A 110 3.78 1.06 -0.44
C PHE A 110 2.51 1.62 0.20
N LEU A 111 2.59 2.18 1.42
CA LEU A 111 1.45 2.85 2.05
C LEU A 111 0.94 4.01 1.20
N LEU A 112 1.83 4.77 0.53
CA LEU A 112 1.42 5.82 -0.41
C LEU A 112 0.75 5.25 -1.67
N VAL A 113 1.28 4.17 -2.23
CA VAL A 113 0.63 3.47 -3.36
C VAL A 113 -0.75 2.95 -2.95
N GLN A 114 -0.87 2.36 -1.77
CA GLN A 114 -2.13 1.87 -1.21
C GLN A 114 -3.16 3.00 -1.07
N VAL A 115 -2.73 4.19 -0.65
CA VAL A 115 -3.59 5.38 -0.60
C VAL A 115 -4.11 5.76 -1.98
N VAL A 116 -3.25 5.80 -2.99
CA VAL A 116 -3.67 6.15 -4.36
C VAL A 116 -4.66 5.11 -4.91
N LEU A 117 -4.40 3.82 -4.69
CA LEU A 117 -5.31 2.74 -5.08
C LEU A 117 -6.66 2.82 -4.34
N LEU A 118 -6.64 3.17 -3.05
CA LEU A 118 -7.86 3.36 -2.27
C LEU A 118 -8.68 4.54 -2.81
N LEU A 119 -8.04 5.69 -3.08
CA LEU A 119 -8.72 6.85 -3.64
C LEU A 119 -9.41 6.49 -4.95
N ASP A 120 -8.68 5.86 -5.88
CA ASP A 120 -9.22 5.37 -7.14
C ASP A 120 -10.41 4.43 -6.97
N PHE A 121 -10.26 3.43 -6.09
CA PHE A 121 -11.32 2.47 -5.81
C PHE A 121 -12.58 3.17 -5.32
N VAL A 122 -12.44 4.11 -4.41
CA VAL A 122 -13.56 4.81 -3.79
C VAL A 122 -14.26 5.74 -4.79
N HIS A 123 -13.51 6.45 -5.64
CA HIS A 123 -14.10 7.26 -6.72
C HIS A 123 -14.80 6.40 -7.77
N VAL A 124 -14.19 5.29 -8.20
CA VAL A 124 -14.81 4.35 -9.16
C VAL A 124 -16.06 3.70 -8.57
N TRP A 125 -16.02 3.34 -7.29
CA TRP A 125 -17.17 2.79 -6.58
C TRP A 125 -18.32 3.81 -6.54
N ASN A 126 -18.01 5.05 -6.18
CA ASN A 126 -18.97 6.14 -6.19
C ASN A 126 -19.59 6.34 -7.58
N ASP A 127 -18.77 6.49 -8.61
CA ASP A 127 -19.25 6.76 -9.97
C ASP A 127 -20.10 5.62 -10.50
N LYS A 128 -19.76 4.37 -10.16
CA LYS A 128 -20.56 3.20 -10.52
C LYS A 128 -21.96 3.26 -9.89
N TRP A 129 -22.05 3.62 -8.61
CA TRP A 129 -23.34 3.74 -7.92
C TRP A 129 -24.17 4.90 -8.45
N ILE A 130 -23.55 6.05 -8.71
CA ILE A 130 -24.23 7.21 -9.29
C ILE A 130 -24.74 6.91 -10.70
N ARG A 131 -23.97 6.17 -11.52
CA ARG A 131 -24.34 5.80 -12.90
C ARG A 131 -25.55 4.89 -13.01
N TYR A 132 -25.91 4.17 -11.96
CA TYR A 132 -27.14 3.36 -12.01
C TYR A 132 -28.39 4.24 -12.05
N ASP A 133 -28.32 5.48 -11.55
CA ASP A 133 -29.43 6.45 -11.60
C ASP A 133 -30.75 5.92 -11.00
N GLU A 134 -30.65 5.08 -9.96
CA GLU A 134 -31.82 4.56 -9.23
C GLU A 134 -31.82 5.03 -7.78
N GLN A 135 -33.02 5.29 -7.24
CA GLN A 135 -33.21 5.75 -5.86
C GLN A 135 -32.55 4.83 -4.83
N PHE A 136 -32.55 3.50 -5.06
CA PHE A 136 -31.90 2.54 -4.18
C PHE A 136 -30.41 2.81 -3.98
N TRP A 137 -29.67 3.07 -5.07
CA TRP A 137 -28.22 3.30 -5.00
C TRP A 137 -27.87 4.63 -4.34
N TYR A 138 -28.70 5.66 -4.51
CA TYR A 138 -28.55 6.92 -3.76
C TYR A 138 -28.77 6.75 -2.27
N ILE A 139 -29.79 5.97 -1.86
CA ILE A 139 -30.02 5.64 -0.45
C ILE A 139 -28.85 4.82 0.10
N ALA A 140 -28.37 3.82 -0.65
CA ALA A 140 -27.21 3.01 -0.26
C ALA A 140 -25.96 3.88 -0.07
N LEU A 141 -25.69 4.81 -1.00
CA LEU A 141 -24.58 5.76 -0.92
C LEU A 141 -24.65 6.58 0.38
N PHE A 142 -25.82 7.14 0.67
CA PHE A 142 -26.03 7.92 1.88
C PHE A 142 -25.85 7.09 3.16
N VAL A 143 -26.46 5.89 3.22
CA VAL A 143 -26.38 5.01 4.40
C VAL A 143 -24.94 4.58 4.67
N VAL A 144 -24.20 4.18 3.64
CA VAL A 144 -22.79 3.81 3.78
C VAL A 144 -21.96 5.00 4.26
N SER A 145 -22.21 6.18 3.69
CA SER A 145 -21.47 7.40 4.06
C SER A 145 -21.74 7.81 5.51
N LEU A 146 -22.99 7.72 5.94
CA LEU A 146 -23.40 7.98 7.31
C LEU A 146 -22.73 6.99 8.28
N ALA A 147 -22.74 5.70 7.96
CA ALA A 147 -22.08 4.67 8.76
C ALA A 147 -20.56 4.95 8.88
N CYS A 148 -19.90 5.30 7.79
CA CYS A 148 -18.48 5.66 7.79
C CYS A 148 -18.19 6.87 8.68
N TYR A 149 -18.98 7.95 8.60
CA TYR A 149 -18.78 9.11 9.45
C TYR A 149 -19.04 8.82 10.93
N VAL A 150 -20.11 8.09 11.25
CA VAL A 150 -20.39 7.66 12.64
C VAL A 150 -19.22 6.83 13.18
N ALA A 151 -18.68 5.91 12.38
CA ALA A 151 -17.50 5.14 12.73
C ALA A 151 -16.26 6.04 12.93
N THR A 152 -16.01 7.00 12.05
CA THR A 152 -14.89 7.97 12.16
C THR A 152 -14.94 8.74 13.48
N PHE A 153 -16.08 9.34 13.82
CA PHE A 153 -16.20 10.14 15.04
C PHE A 153 -16.17 9.28 16.30
N SER A 154 -16.85 8.14 16.29
CA SER A 154 -16.85 7.20 17.42
C SER A 154 -15.44 6.65 17.67
N PHE A 155 -14.73 6.27 16.61
CA PHE A 155 -13.38 5.74 16.71
C PHE A 155 -12.39 6.81 17.16
N SER A 156 -12.51 8.05 16.68
CA SER A 156 -11.71 9.18 17.17
C SER A 156 -11.91 9.43 18.67
N GLY A 157 -13.14 9.27 19.17
CA GLY A 157 -13.42 9.31 20.62
C GLY A 157 -12.69 8.22 21.40
N LEU A 158 -12.63 6.99 20.85
CA LEU A 158 -11.84 5.91 21.43
C LEU A 158 -10.33 6.21 21.41
N LEU A 159 -9.82 6.90 20.38
CA LEU A 159 -8.42 7.32 20.33
C LEU A 159 -8.07 8.30 21.45
N PHE A 160 -8.93 9.28 21.73
CA PHE A 160 -8.72 10.14 22.91
C PHE A 160 -8.73 9.32 24.21
N HIS A 161 -9.63 8.34 24.33
CA HIS A 161 -9.67 7.51 25.53
C HIS A 161 -8.40 6.67 25.73
N TRP A 162 -7.85 6.07 24.67
CA TRP A 162 -6.68 5.19 24.77
C TRP A 162 -5.33 5.89 24.73
N PHE A 163 -5.21 7.01 24.00
CA PHE A 163 -3.93 7.66 23.72
C PHE A 163 -3.76 9.03 24.40
N THR A 164 -4.78 9.50 25.14
CA THR A 164 -4.69 10.74 25.95
C THR A 164 -5.20 10.50 27.39
N PRO A 165 -4.55 9.61 28.17
CA PRO A 165 -4.97 9.32 29.54
C PRO A 165 -4.83 10.56 30.45
N SER A 166 -5.78 10.74 31.37
CA SER A 166 -5.73 11.82 32.36
C SER A 166 -4.53 11.65 33.29
N GLY A 167 -3.74 12.71 33.48
CA GLY A 167 -2.59 12.75 34.40
C GLY A 167 -1.22 12.79 33.73
N HIS A 168 -1.15 12.66 32.40
CA HIS A 168 0.09 12.81 31.61
C HIS A 168 -0.10 13.88 30.53
N ASP A 169 0.99 14.57 30.14
CA ASP A 169 0.96 15.54 29.04
C ASP A 169 1.14 14.84 27.69
N CYS A 170 0.01 14.46 27.07
CA CYS A 170 -0.04 13.77 25.79
C CYS A 170 -0.39 14.72 24.63
N GLY A 171 0.25 15.90 24.61
CA GLY A 171 0.01 16.94 23.61
C GLY A 171 0.23 16.50 22.17
N LEU A 172 1.24 15.63 21.91
CA LEU A 172 1.52 15.13 20.56
C LEU A 172 0.40 14.24 20.02
N ASN A 173 -0.09 13.30 20.84
CA ASN A 173 -1.18 12.39 20.47
C ASN A 173 -2.47 13.18 20.25
N THR A 174 -2.73 14.14 21.14
CA THR A 174 -3.83 15.10 21.00
C THR A 174 -3.75 15.85 19.68
N PHE A 175 -2.56 16.37 19.32
CA PHE A 175 -2.34 17.05 18.05
C PHE A 175 -2.63 16.15 16.84
N PHE A 176 -2.15 14.90 16.83
CA PHE A 176 -2.41 13.96 15.74
C PHE A 176 -3.89 13.64 15.56
N ILE A 177 -4.63 13.40 16.66
CA ILE A 177 -6.07 13.11 16.61
C ILE A 177 -6.84 14.36 16.15
N VAL A 178 -6.55 15.53 16.72
CA VAL A 178 -7.22 16.79 16.37
C VAL A 178 -6.95 17.17 14.92
N MET A 179 -5.71 17.05 14.43
CA MET A 179 -5.42 17.32 13.02
C MET A 179 -6.15 16.36 12.09
N THR A 180 -6.25 15.08 12.45
CA THR A 180 -7.03 14.11 11.67
C THR A 180 -8.50 14.52 11.60
N LEU A 181 -9.10 14.95 12.72
CA LEU A 181 -10.47 15.46 12.74
C LEU A 181 -10.63 16.74 11.90
N ILE A 182 -9.66 17.66 11.93
CA ILE A 182 -9.66 18.86 11.08
C ILE A 182 -9.70 18.45 9.60
N PHE A 183 -8.90 17.48 9.17
CA PHE A 183 -8.97 16.97 7.79
C PHE A 183 -10.34 16.39 7.46
N VAL A 184 -10.95 15.59 8.36
CA VAL A 184 -12.30 15.05 8.19
C VAL A 184 -13.33 16.15 7.97
N PHE A 185 -13.27 17.24 8.75
CA PHE A 185 -14.15 18.40 8.56
C PHE A 185 -13.88 19.12 7.24
N VAL A 186 -12.61 19.32 6.87
CA VAL A 186 -12.24 19.95 5.60
C VAL A 186 -12.75 19.12 4.41
N PHE A 187 -12.64 17.79 4.46
CA PHE A 187 -13.18 16.91 3.41
C PHE A 187 -14.67 17.11 3.22
N ALA A 188 -15.44 17.15 4.31
CA ALA A 188 -16.88 17.38 4.25
C ALA A 188 -17.22 18.75 3.64
N ILE A 189 -16.51 19.82 4.04
CA ILE A 189 -16.70 21.16 3.49
C ILE A 189 -16.40 21.21 1.99
N VAL A 190 -15.26 20.65 1.57
CA VAL A 190 -14.82 20.69 0.16
C VAL A 190 -15.77 19.87 -0.73
N THR A 191 -16.17 18.67 -0.30
CA THR A 191 -17.07 17.82 -1.11
C THR A 191 -18.47 18.43 -1.26
N LEU A 192 -18.98 19.11 -0.23
CA LEU A 192 -20.30 19.76 -0.25
C LEU A 192 -20.28 21.13 -0.96
N HIS A 193 -19.10 21.65 -1.31
CA HIS A 193 -19.00 22.94 -1.96
C HIS A 193 -19.62 22.87 -3.38
N PRO A 194 -20.53 23.79 -3.75
CA PRO A 194 -21.32 23.69 -4.98
C PRO A 194 -20.47 23.71 -6.26
N VAL A 195 -19.29 24.31 -6.22
CA VAL A 195 -18.37 24.37 -7.37
C VAL A 195 -17.70 23.02 -7.66
N VAL A 196 -17.49 22.18 -6.63
CA VAL A 196 -16.80 20.89 -6.78
C VAL A 196 -17.77 19.79 -7.21
N SER A 197 -19.07 19.92 -6.91
CA SER A 197 -20.09 18.89 -7.17
C SER A 197 -19.64 17.49 -6.71
N GLY A 198 -18.99 17.44 -5.53
CA GLY A 198 -18.42 16.22 -4.98
C GLY A 198 -19.49 15.27 -4.40
N SER A 199 -19.12 14.00 -4.26
CA SER A 199 -19.94 13.01 -3.54
C SER A 199 -19.47 12.84 -2.10
N ILE A 200 -20.41 12.53 -1.21
CA ILE A 200 -20.15 12.32 0.22
C ILE A 200 -19.54 10.95 0.52
N LEU A 201 -19.73 9.96 -0.35
CA LEU A 201 -19.19 8.62 -0.16
C LEU A 201 -17.65 8.63 -0.15
N PRO A 202 -16.96 9.22 -1.15
CA PRO A 202 -15.51 9.33 -1.08
C PRO A 202 -14.99 10.04 0.17
N ALA A 203 -15.61 11.16 0.54
CA ALA A 203 -15.20 11.92 1.72
C ALA A 203 -15.29 11.08 3.00
N SER A 204 -16.37 10.32 3.18
CA SER A 204 -16.62 9.51 4.37
C SER A 204 -15.66 8.32 4.50
N VAL A 205 -15.40 7.60 3.40
CA VAL A 205 -14.50 6.43 3.41
C VAL A 205 -13.05 6.86 3.65
N ILE A 206 -12.61 7.95 3.01
CA ILE A 206 -11.27 8.50 3.21
C ILE A 206 -11.11 9.06 4.63
N SER A 207 -12.16 9.67 5.20
CA SER A 207 -12.17 10.10 6.61
C SER A 207 -11.94 8.93 7.58
N LEU A 208 -12.62 7.80 7.35
CA LEU A 208 -12.44 6.59 8.15
C LEU A 208 -11.02 6.02 8.01
N TYR A 209 -10.48 6.01 6.79
CA TYR A 209 -9.12 5.55 6.53
C TYR A 209 -8.04 6.44 7.16
N CYS A 210 -8.17 7.77 7.09
CA CYS A 210 -7.28 8.69 7.78
C CYS A 210 -7.31 8.47 9.30
N THR A 211 -8.49 8.21 9.87
CA THR A 211 -8.64 7.87 11.30
C THR A 211 -7.96 6.54 11.63
N TYR A 212 -8.08 5.54 10.76
CA TYR A 212 -7.36 4.26 10.87
C TYR A 212 -5.83 4.44 10.79
N LEU A 213 -5.32 5.28 9.89
CA LEU A 213 -3.89 5.59 9.83
C LEU A 213 -3.40 6.30 11.09
N CYS A 214 -4.20 7.22 11.63
CA CYS A 214 -3.92 7.87 12.91
C CYS A 214 -3.85 6.83 14.05
N TYR A 215 -4.87 5.98 14.19
CA TYR A 215 -4.88 4.87 15.14
C TYR A 215 -3.65 3.98 15.00
N SER A 216 -3.36 3.54 13.77
CA SER A 216 -2.24 2.64 13.51
C SER A 216 -0.89 3.31 13.77
N GLY A 217 -0.79 4.64 13.61
CA GLY A 217 0.37 5.43 14.00
C GLY A 217 0.54 5.46 15.51
N LEU A 218 -0.50 5.86 16.25
CA LEU A 218 -0.47 5.92 17.71
C LEU A 218 -0.24 4.55 18.37
N ALA A 219 -0.80 3.49 17.79
CA ALA A 219 -0.59 2.11 18.25
C ALA A 219 0.86 1.63 18.06
N SER A 220 1.63 2.25 17.17
CA SER A 220 3.06 1.98 16.97
C SER A 220 3.97 2.78 17.91
N GLU A 221 3.44 3.59 18.84
CA GLU A 221 4.26 4.32 19.80
C GLU A 221 5.12 3.37 20.66
N PRO A 222 6.38 3.74 20.99
CA PRO A 222 7.25 2.89 21.81
C PRO A 222 6.63 2.51 23.14
N ARG A 223 6.99 1.33 23.67
CA ARG A 223 6.36 0.79 24.90
C ARG A 223 6.57 1.62 26.15
N GLU A 224 7.67 2.35 26.19
CA GLU A 224 8.05 3.27 27.26
C GLU A 224 7.31 4.61 27.22
N PHE A 225 6.54 4.88 26.16
CA PHE A 225 5.76 6.11 26.05
C PHE A 225 4.45 6.01 26.83
N GLU A 226 4.34 6.80 27.90
CA GLU A 226 3.26 6.71 28.91
C GLU A 226 1.85 7.00 28.36
N CYS A 227 1.77 7.69 27.22
CA CYS A 227 0.51 8.07 26.58
C CYS A 227 -0.17 6.91 25.83
N ASN A 228 0.56 5.85 25.46
CA ASN A 228 -0.02 4.69 24.81
C ASN A 228 -0.68 3.75 25.83
N GLY A 229 -1.93 4.03 26.18
CA GLY A 229 -2.73 3.23 27.11
C GLY A 229 -3.09 1.83 26.59
N LEU A 230 -2.87 1.56 25.30
CA LEU A 230 -3.19 0.28 24.67
C LEU A 230 -2.29 -0.85 25.19
N HIS A 231 -1.06 -0.52 25.61
CA HIS A 231 -0.14 -1.47 26.23
C HIS A 231 -0.59 -1.99 27.60
N LYS A 232 -1.43 -1.23 28.32
CA LYS A 232 -1.97 -1.66 29.63
C LYS A 232 -3.11 -2.67 29.51
N HIS A 233 -3.82 -2.68 28.38
CA HIS A 233 -5.00 -3.53 28.17
C HIS A 233 -4.70 -4.78 27.33
N SER A 234 -3.53 -4.86 26.71
CA SER A 234 -3.33 -5.82 25.63
C SER A 234 -1.85 -5.98 25.27
N GLN A 235 -1.26 -7.17 25.47
CA GLN A 235 -0.14 -7.61 24.61
C GLN A 235 -0.61 -7.89 23.16
N ALA A 236 -1.92 -7.84 22.92
CA ALA A 236 -2.61 -8.14 21.66
C ALA A 236 -2.90 -6.89 20.79
N VAL A 237 -2.16 -5.79 20.97
CA VAL A 237 -2.10 -4.70 19.97
C VAL A 237 -1.50 -5.18 18.64
N SER A 238 -0.92 -6.39 18.62
CA SER A 238 -0.28 -6.96 17.45
C SER A 238 -1.25 -7.67 16.48
N THR A 239 -2.33 -8.33 16.93
CA THR A 239 -3.08 -9.22 16.02
C THR A 239 -4.12 -8.50 15.16
N SER A 240 -4.89 -7.56 15.71
CA SER A 240 -5.96 -6.88 14.96
C SER A 240 -5.40 -5.92 13.90
N THR A 241 -4.39 -5.13 14.26
CA THR A 241 -3.65 -4.23 13.36
C THR A 241 -2.91 -5.00 12.27
N LEU A 242 -2.26 -6.12 12.61
CA LEU A 242 -1.62 -7.00 11.63
C LEU A 242 -2.64 -7.65 10.70
N THR A 243 -3.76 -8.15 11.23
CA THR A 243 -4.82 -8.78 10.41
C THR A 243 -5.44 -7.76 9.46
N LEU A 244 -5.81 -6.57 9.94
CA LEU A 244 -6.36 -5.50 9.11
C LEU A 244 -5.32 -4.98 8.10
N GLY A 245 -4.06 -4.83 8.51
CA GLY A 245 -2.96 -4.45 7.64
C GLY A 245 -2.77 -5.45 6.50
N LEU A 246 -2.68 -6.75 6.81
CA LEU A 246 -2.51 -7.80 5.81
C LEU A 246 -3.73 -7.90 4.88
N PHE A 247 -4.93 -7.83 5.43
CA PHE A 247 -6.17 -7.86 4.65
C PHE A 247 -6.23 -6.68 3.68
N THR A 248 -5.92 -5.46 4.15
CA THR A 248 -5.89 -4.27 3.29
C THR A 248 -4.80 -4.36 2.23
N THR A 249 -3.62 -4.92 2.53
CA THR A 249 -2.57 -5.20 1.52
C THR A 249 -3.08 -6.13 0.44
N VAL A 250 -3.67 -7.27 0.83
CA VAL A 250 -4.19 -8.26 -0.12
C VAL A 250 -5.25 -7.62 -1.02
N LEU A 251 -6.20 -6.89 -0.44
CA LEU A 251 -7.21 -6.16 -1.21
C LEU A 251 -6.60 -5.15 -2.17
N SER A 252 -5.56 -4.41 -1.75
CA SER A 252 -4.91 -3.39 -2.57
C SER A 252 -4.16 -4.02 -3.74
N VAL A 253 -3.45 -5.13 -3.50
CA VAL A 253 -2.72 -5.86 -4.54
C VAL A 253 -3.69 -6.50 -5.54
N VAL A 254 -4.77 -7.14 -5.04
CA VAL A 254 -5.83 -7.70 -5.90
C VAL A 254 -6.49 -6.61 -6.72
N TYR A 255 -6.83 -5.48 -6.09
CA TYR A 255 -7.40 -4.33 -6.78
C TYR A 255 -6.46 -3.81 -7.87
N SER A 256 -5.17 -3.63 -7.56
CA SER A 256 -4.17 -3.22 -8.55
C SER A 256 -4.07 -4.20 -9.73
N ALA A 257 -4.14 -5.51 -9.48
CA ALA A 257 -4.10 -6.52 -10.53
C ALA A 257 -5.35 -6.49 -11.42
N VAL A 258 -6.54 -6.37 -10.82
CA VAL A 258 -7.81 -6.22 -11.55
C VAL A 258 -7.82 -4.92 -12.35
N ARG A 259 -7.35 -3.82 -11.76
CA ARG A 259 -7.27 -2.50 -12.39
C ARG A 259 -6.31 -2.50 -13.58
N ALA A 260 -5.15 -3.16 -13.46
CA ALA A 260 -4.20 -3.36 -14.57
C ALA A 260 -4.85 -4.13 -15.74
N GLY A 261 -5.73 -5.09 -15.45
CA GLY A 261 -6.52 -5.81 -16.47
C GLY A 261 -7.69 -5.02 -17.07
N SER A 262 -8.11 -3.91 -16.46
CA SER A 262 -9.37 -3.21 -16.78
C SER A 262 -9.21 -1.91 -17.60
N SER A 263 -8.01 -1.56 -18.08
CA SER A 263 -7.77 -0.40 -18.98
C SER A 263 -8.17 0.98 -18.44
N THR A 264 -7.82 1.30 -17.21
CA THR A 264 -8.16 2.60 -16.59
C THR A 264 -6.93 3.39 -16.14
N THR A 265 -7.07 4.71 -16.18
CA THR A 265 -6.03 5.76 -16.29
C THR A 265 -4.85 5.72 -15.32
N LEU A 266 -4.98 5.14 -14.12
CA LEU A 266 -3.93 5.23 -13.09
C LEU A 266 -2.65 4.43 -13.36
N LEU A 267 -2.73 3.36 -14.15
CA LEU A 267 -1.55 2.55 -14.50
C LEU A 267 -1.14 2.74 -15.97
N SER A 268 -1.84 3.60 -16.70
CA SER A 268 -1.62 3.81 -18.14
C SER A 268 -0.21 4.30 -18.41
N ALA A 269 0.41 3.81 -19.48
CA ALA A 269 1.73 4.30 -19.88
C ALA A 269 1.64 5.79 -20.25
N PRO A 270 2.66 6.63 -19.94
CA PRO A 270 2.59 8.10 -20.05
C PRO A 270 2.21 8.68 -21.44
N ASN A 271 2.16 7.86 -22.50
CA ASN A 271 1.84 8.27 -23.87
C ASN A 271 0.74 7.42 -24.53
N SER A 272 -0.13 6.78 -23.75
CA SER A 272 -1.25 5.98 -24.28
C SER A 272 -2.40 6.92 -24.61
N ALA A 273 -2.79 7.04 -25.89
CA ALA A 273 -4.03 7.73 -26.24
C ALA A 273 -5.22 7.01 -25.54
N PRO A 274 -6.15 7.73 -24.89
CA PRO A 274 -7.30 7.10 -24.25
C PRO A 274 -8.17 6.40 -25.31
N ALA A 275 -8.35 5.09 -25.19
CA ALA A 275 -9.40 4.38 -25.90
C ALA A 275 -10.75 4.70 -25.24
N GLY A 276 -11.22 5.93 -25.41
CA GLY A 276 -12.42 6.47 -24.76
C GLY A 276 -13.11 7.60 -25.51
N ALA A 277 -12.69 7.93 -26.74
CA ALA A 277 -13.47 8.82 -27.59
C ALA A 277 -14.68 8.05 -28.13
N GLU A 278 -15.86 8.39 -27.61
CA GLU A 278 -17.16 8.01 -28.16
C GLU A 278 -17.13 8.03 -29.69
N LYS A 279 -17.36 6.88 -30.33
CA LYS A 279 -17.80 6.89 -31.72
C LYS A 279 -19.33 7.01 -31.70
N PRO A 280 -19.91 8.11 -32.22
CA PRO A 280 -21.35 8.23 -32.31
C PRO A 280 -21.90 7.07 -33.15
N LEU A 281 -22.86 6.35 -32.57
CA LEU A 281 -23.67 5.37 -33.28
C LEU A 281 -24.52 6.10 -34.31
N LEU A 282 -24.35 5.85 -35.61
CA LEU A 282 -25.45 5.74 -36.58
C LEU A 282 -24.98 4.99 -37.87
N PRO A 283 -25.88 4.25 -38.56
CA PRO A 283 -25.52 3.25 -39.57
C PRO A 283 -25.84 3.69 -41.02
N LEU A 284 -25.03 3.29 -42.02
CA LEU A 284 -25.51 2.83 -43.35
C LEU A 284 -24.37 2.37 -44.27
N ASN A 285 -24.54 1.18 -44.84
CA ASN A 285 -23.94 0.58 -46.04
C ASN A 285 -22.87 1.37 -46.82
N LYS A 286 -21.71 0.72 -47.04
CA LYS A 286 -21.26 0.26 -48.38
C LYS A 286 -20.13 -0.76 -48.25
N MET A 287 -20.27 -1.84 -49.01
CA MET A 287 -19.24 -2.83 -49.31
C MET A 287 -18.14 -2.19 -50.16
N ASP A 288 -16.96 -2.82 -50.13
CA ASP A 288 -15.76 -2.62 -50.94
C ASP A 288 -14.82 -1.48 -50.51
N GLU A 289 -13.87 -1.83 -49.65
CA GLU A 289 -12.44 -1.65 -49.93
C GLU A 289 -11.62 -2.60 -49.03
N GLN A 290 -10.97 -3.55 -49.70
CA GLN A 290 -10.04 -4.54 -49.16
C GLN A 290 -8.65 -3.90 -49.04
N GLU A 291 -7.85 -4.38 -48.07
CA GLU A 291 -6.39 -4.20 -47.99
C GLU A 291 -5.84 -2.82 -47.56
N ASP A 292 -5.80 -2.57 -46.24
CA ASP A 292 -4.62 -2.05 -45.52
C ASP A 292 -4.97 -1.68 -44.06
N LYS A 293 -5.35 -2.67 -43.25
CA LYS A 293 -5.18 -2.51 -41.79
C LYS A 293 -3.73 -2.82 -41.47
N LYS A 294 -2.86 -1.82 -41.59
CA LYS A 294 -1.57 -1.80 -40.88
C LYS A 294 -1.82 -2.35 -39.48
N GLU A 295 -1.12 -3.42 -39.13
CA GLU A 295 -1.02 -3.92 -37.76
C GLU A 295 -0.40 -2.81 -36.88
N GLU A 296 -1.21 -1.81 -36.51
CA GLU A 296 -0.88 -0.95 -35.39
C GLU A 296 -0.71 -1.87 -34.19
N SER A 297 0.55 -2.00 -33.74
CA SER A 297 0.87 -2.73 -32.53
C SER A 297 0.01 -2.15 -31.42
N ARG A 298 -0.90 -2.96 -30.85
CA ARG A 298 -1.68 -2.54 -29.70
C ARG A 298 -0.72 -2.03 -28.62
N LEU A 299 -0.90 -0.78 -28.23
CA LEU A 299 -0.18 -0.17 -27.13
C LEU A 299 -0.47 -0.98 -25.86
N VAL A 300 0.51 -1.04 -24.95
CA VAL A 300 0.30 -1.69 -23.66
C VAL A 300 -0.70 -0.88 -22.85
N THR A 301 -1.67 -1.58 -22.26
CA THR A 301 -2.77 -0.98 -21.48
C THR A 301 -2.27 -0.32 -20.19
N TYR A 302 -1.17 -0.82 -19.63
CA TYR A 302 -0.57 -0.31 -18.41
C TYR A 302 0.95 -0.48 -18.42
N SER A 303 1.64 0.24 -17.53
CA SER A 303 3.08 0.11 -17.35
C SER A 303 3.44 -1.20 -16.63
N TYR A 304 4.02 -2.15 -17.37
CA TYR A 304 4.49 -3.44 -16.82
C TYR A 304 5.56 -3.25 -15.74
N SER A 305 6.41 -2.25 -15.89
CA SER A 305 7.44 -1.92 -14.90
C SER A 305 6.80 -1.45 -13.58
N PHE A 306 5.84 -0.52 -13.67
CA PHE A 306 5.15 0.00 -12.49
C PHE A 306 4.35 -1.09 -11.77
N PHE A 307 3.70 -1.98 -12.51
CA PHE A 307 3.04 -3.16 -11.95
C PHE A 307 3.97 -3.98 -11.05
N HIS A 308 5.16 -4.35 -11.55
CA HIS A 308 6.13 -5.13 -10.76
C HIS A 308 6.72 -4.33 -9.59
N VAL A 309 6.87 -3.01 -9.71
CA VAL A 309 7.26 -2.15 -8.58
C VAL A 309 6.23 -2.23 -7.44
N ILE A 310 4.93 -2.23 -7.74
CA ILE A 310 3.88 -2.38 -6.71
C ILE A 310 4.04 -3.71 -5.95
N PHE A 311 4.30 -4.82 -6.64
CA PHE A 311 4.52 -6.13 -5.98
C PHE A 311 5.82 -6.16 -5.17
N ALA A 312 6.88 -5.53 -5.66
CA ALA A 312 8.14 -5.39 -4.91
C ALA A 312 7.91 -4.62 -3.59
N LEU A 313 7.19 -3.49 -3.66
CA LEU A 313 6.82 -2.69 -2.50
C LEU A 313 5.86 -3.42 -1.54
N ALA A 314 4.88 -4.15 -2.08
CA ALA A 314 3.94 -4.95 -1.29
C ALA A 314 4.66 -6.04 -0.47
N SER A 315 5.71 -6.64 -1.04
CA SER A 315 6.51 -7.65 -0.34
C SER A 315 7.21 -7.05 0.89
N MET A 316 7.84 -5.87 0.74
CA MET A 316 8.50 -5.16 1.84
C MET A 316 7.51 -4.71 2.93
N TYR A 317 6.33 -4.22 2.53
CA TYR A 317 5.26 -3.87 3.48
C TYR A 317 4.75 -5.08 4.25
N SER A 318 4.53 -6.21 3.57
CA SER A 318 4.08 -7.46 4.20
C SER A 318 5.08 -7.96 5.23
N ALA A 319 6.38 -7.87 4.94
CA ALA A 319 7.43 -8.21 5.89
C ALA A 319 7.38 -7.34 7.14
N MET A 320 7.31 -6.01 6.96
CA MET A 320 7.24 -5.07 8.08
C MET A 320 5.98 -5.27 8.93
N LEU A 321 4.84 -5.60 8.33
CA LEU A 321 3.64 -5.97 9.09
C LEU A 321 3.84 -7.26 9.90
N LEU A 322 4.39 -8.31 9.28
CA LEU A 322 4.58 -9.61 9.93
C LEU A 322 5.62 -9.58 11.04
N THR A 323 6.63 -8.70 10.93
CA THR A 323 7.65 -8.50 11.97
C THR A 323 7.22 -7.47 13.03
N GLY A 324 5.97 -6.96 12.96
CA GLY A 324 5.46 -5.98 13.90
C GLY A 324 6.23 -4.65 13.86
N TRP A 325 6.83 -4.31 12.72
CA TRP A 325 7.72 -3.17 12.53
C TRP A 325 8.94 -3.14 13.45
N SER A 326 9.21 -4.25 14.15
CA SER A 326 10.38 -4.42 15.01
C SER A 326 11.61 -4.80 14.18
N THR A 327 12.80 -4.38 14.61
CA THR A 327 14.03 -4.68 13.89
C THR A 327 14.85 -5.69 14.64
N SER A 328 15.11 -6.82 13.97
CA SER A 328 16.27 -7.63 14.29
C SER A 328 17.49 -6.85 13.84
N VAL A 329 18.36 -6.47 14.78
CA VAL A 329 19.85 -6.52 14.70
C VAL A 329 20.45 -5.35 15.50
N GLY A 330 20.84 -5.66 16.73
CA GLY A 330 22.12 -5.27 17.29
C GLY A 330 22.83 -6.54 17.76
N GLU A 331 24.17 -6.55 17.82
CA GLU A 331 25.02 -7.66 18.32
C GLU A 331 24.58 -8.24 19.69
N SER A 332 23.75 -7.49 20.43
CA SER A 332 23.20 -7.89 21.73
C SER A 332 22.00 -8.85 21.69
N GLY A 333 21.47 -9.23 20.51
CA GLY A 333 20.29 -10.12 20.42
C GLY A 333 18.99 -9.51 20.98
N LYS A 334 18.97 -8.18 21.20
CA LYS A 334 17.79 -7.43 21.64
C LYS A 334 17.12 -6.78 20.44
N LEU A 335 15.79 -6.91 20.37
CA LEU A 335 14.93 -6.19 19.44
C LEU A 335 15.04 -4.68 19.75
N VAL A 336 15.41 -3.86 18.77
CA VAL A 336 15.39 -2.40 18.92
C VAL A 336 14.01 -1.91 18.51
N ASP A 337 13.34 -1.20 19.41
CA ASP A 337 12.01 -0.64 19.16
C ASP A 337 12.13 0.56 18.20
N VAL A 338 11.41 0.49 17.08
CA VAL A 338 11.40 1.49 16.00
C VAL A 338 10.12 2.33 16.01
N GLY A 339 9.42 2.36 17.15
CA GLY A 339 8.07 2.90 17.25
C GLY A 339 7.91 4.30 16.62
N TRP A 340 8.80 5.25 16.94
CA TRP A 340 8.68 6.64 16.45
C TRP A 340 8.76 6.79 14.91
N PRO A 341 9.76 6.21 14.20
CA PRO A 341 9.74 6.17 12.75
C PRO A 341 8.45 5.58 12.15
N SER A 342 7.92 4.50 12.73
CA SER A 342 6.67 3.88 12.28
C SER A 342 5.47 4.83 12.46
N VAL A 343 5.39 5.51 13.61
CA VAL A 343 4.36 6.53 13.90
C VAL A 343 4.38 7.60 12.81
N TRP A 344 5.55 8.22 12.57
CA TRP A 344 5.66 9.33 11.63
C TRP A 344 5.36 8.93 10.19
N VAL A 345 5.79 7.74 9.74
CA VAL A 345 5.44 7.26 8.40
C VAL A 345 3.92 7.21 8.23
N ARG A 346 3.19 6.66 9.21
CA ARG A 346 1.72 6.54 9.13
C ARG A 346 1.00 7.89 9.22
N ILE A 347 1.46 8.78 10.11
CA ILE A 347 0.89 10.13 10.26
C ILE A 347 1.10 10.95 8.98
N VAL A 348 2.31 10.95 8.44
CA VAL A 348 2.63 11.67 7.19
C VAL A 348 1.88 11.06 6.00
N THR A 349 1.74 9.73 5.92
CA THR A 349 0.85 9.09 4.93
C THR A 349 -0.58 9.60 5.07
N GLY A 350 -1.09 9.77 6.29
CA GLY A 350 -2.42 10.35 6.53
C GLY A 350 -2.55 11.78 6.00
N TRP A 351 -1.52 12.62 6.19
CA TRP A 351 -1.50 14.00 5.68
C TRP A 351 -1.39 14.05 4.15
N ILE A 352 -0.56 13.20 3.56
CA ILE A 352 -0.46 13.07 2.10
C ILE A 352 -1.79 12.59 1.53
N THR A 353 -2.46 11.64 2.18
CA THR A 353 -3.81 11.17 1.80
C THR A 353 -4.79 12.34 1.78
N ALA A 354 -4.77 13.17 2.82
CA ALA A 354 -5.63 14.34 2.90
C ALA A 354 -5.36 15.33 1.77
N ALA A 355 -4.09 15.62 1.52
CA ALA A 355 -3.68 16.51 0.44
C ALA A 355 -4.08 15.97 -0.94
N LEU A 356 -3.84 14.68 -1.21
CA LEU A 356 -4.21 14.03 -2.47
C LEU A 356 -5.72 13.99 -2.68
N TYR A 357 -6.50 13.71 -1.63
CA TYR A 357 -7.96 13.71 -1.73
C TYR A 357 -8.50 15.11 -2.03
N ILE A 358 -8.07 16.13 -1.28
CA ILE A 358 -8.48 17.52 -1.53
C ILE A 358 -8.06 17.94 -2.94
N TRP A 359 -6.83 17.61 -3.35
CA TRP A 359 -6.34 17.90 -4.69
C TRP A 359 -7.17 17.22 -5.78
N SER A 360 -7.60 15.97 -5.59
CA SER A 360 -8.45 15.26 -6.57
C SER A 360 -9.78 15.97 -6.85
N LEU A 361 -10.31 16.70 -5.86
CA LEU A 361 -11.54 17.47 -5.98
C LEU A 361 -11.30 18.90 -6.51
N VAL A 362 -10.20 19.52 -6.11
CA VAL A 362 -9.91 20.93 -6.43
C VAL A 362 -9.22 21.08 -7.79
N ALA A 363 -8.39 20.13 -8.20
CA ALA A 363 -7.61 20.23 -9.43
C ALA A 363 -8.47 20.34 -10.70
N PRO A 364 -9.57 19.58 -10.87
CA PRO A 364 -10.48 19.75 -12.02
C PRO A 364 -11.12 21.14 -12.10
N VAL A 365 -11.35 21.78 -10.95
CA VAL A 365 -11.92 23.13 -10.87
C VAL A 365 -10.88 24.20 -11.23
N LEU A 366 -9.64 24.03 -10.76
CA LEU A 366 -8.56 25.00 -11.00
C LEU A 366 -7.96 24.91 -12.41
N PHE A 367 -7.96 23.73 -13.01
CA PHE A 367 -7.39 23.51 -14.35
C PHE A 367 -8.38 22.75 -15.25
N PRO A 368 -9.53 23.36 -15.60
CA PRO A 368 -10.59 22.70 -16.38
C PRO A 368 -10.14 22.22 -17.77
N GLU A 369 -9.02 22.73 -18.29
CA GLU A 369 -8.43 22.30 -19.58
C GLU A 369 -7.52 21.07 -19.49
N ARG A 370 -7.24 20.53 -18.29
CA ARG A 370 -6.50 19.28 -18.12
C ARG A 370 -7.46 18.13 -17.83
N GLU A 371 -7.29 17.01 -18.55
CA GLU A 371 -7.90 15.74 -18.16
C GLU A 371 -7.18 15.21 -16.91
N PHE A 372 -7.94 14.88 -15.86
CA PHE A 372 -7.45 14.47 -14.54
C PHE A 372 -7.72 13.00 -14.24
#